data_AF-A0A7X0TVG8-F1
#
_entry.id   AF-A0A7X0TVG8-F1
#
_cell.length_a   1.000
_cell.length_b   1.000
_cell.length_c   1.000
_cell.angle_alpha   90.00
_cell.angle_beta   90.00
_cell.angle_gamma   90.00
#
_symmetry.space_group_name_H-M   'P 1'
#
loop_
_entity.id
_entity.type
_entity.pdbx_description
1 polymer ?
#
loop_
_entity_poly.entity_id
_entity_poly.type
_entity_poly.pdbx_seq_one_letter_code
_entity_poly.pdbx_strand_id
1 'polypeptide(L)'
;MPGEQRREHAVHGQRGQPVRDQVGAAEPDDVVEREEREHHVRRLRDLQCPLDRPLNVAPRRQRPGPGEVQRQVRRRPRGQRQAGRAPEHGLGGPGVAAQGVGVRDLAQFATNIPSRVMIPPLLDEQVWRHPLITPHADERLREDICFLAGQINPILDALERLPHTGVHGDASPQNLLVPADGSAEFVAVDWSWNSPGAIGFDLGQLLVGRAHDGLLPAADLPAVHEAITDGYGSVMKHDGYAGALVLRSLWTAIPVHRLTGEADDELRAFFANRVALARYLAGLGRSLDL
;
A
#
# COMPACT_ATOMS: atom_id res chain seq x y z
N MET A 1 36.90 -71.28 -52.58
CA MET A 1 38.38 -71.22 -52.50
C MET A 1 38.76 -69.87 -51.91
N PRO A 2 39.79 -69.84 -51.05
CA PRO A 2 39.83 -69.27 -49.68
C PRO A 2 40.50 -67.88 -49.67
N GLY A 3 40.69 -67.13 -48.57
CA GLY A 3 40.61 -67.35 -47.12
C GLY A 3 41.17 -66.08 -46.41
N GLU A 4 41.60 -66.27 -45.15
CA GLU A 4 42.29 -65.34 -44.23
C GLU A 4 41.40 -64.40 -43.41
N GLN A 5 41.22 -64.53 -42.08
CA GLN A 5 42.05 -64.81 -40.89
C GLN A 5 42.20 -63.56 -40.00
N ARG A 6 41.75 -63.77 -38.77
CA ARG A 6 41.85 -62.99 -37.52
C ARG A 6 43.13 -62.17 -37.35
N ARG A 7 42.99 -61.00 -36.71
CA ARG A 7 43.86 -60.60 -35.60
C ARG A 7 43.08 -59.87 -34.50
N GLU A 8 43.21 -60.43 -33.30
CA GLU A 8 42.85 -59.87 -32.01
C GLU A 8 43.90 -58.81 -31.62
N HIS A 9 43.47 -57.69 -31.03
CA HIS A 9 44.33 -56.86 -30.20
C HIS A 9 43.58 -56.47 -28.92
N ALA A 10 44.08 -56.99 -27.81
CA ALA A 10 43.77 -56.55 -26.47
C ALA A 10 44.42 -55.19 -26.22
N VAL A 11 43.69 -54.26 -25.60
CA VAL A 11 44.27 -53.08 -24.95
C VAL A 11 43.78 -53.03 -23.51
N HIS A 12 44.77 -52.95 -22.63
CA HIS A 12 44.70 -52.86 -21.18
C HIS A 12 43.83 -51.72 -20.66
N GLY A 13 43.23 -51.99 -19.50
CA GLY A 13 42.46 -51.03 -18.74
C GLY A 13 43.29 -49.91 -18.14
N GLN A 14 42.65 -48.75 -18.01
CA GLN A 14 43.05 -47.71 -17.07
C GLN A 14 41.93 -47.51 -16.06
N ARG A 15 42.34 -47.56 -14.79
CA ARG A 15 41.54 -47.39 -13.59
C ARG A 15 40.97 -45.97 -13.53
N GLY A 16 39.72 -45.87 -13.11
CA GLY A 16 39.01 -44.62 -12.87
C GLY A 16 39.71 -43.76 -11.81
N GLN A 17 39.83 -42.47 -12.13
CA GLN A 17 40.06 -41.40 -11.17
C GLN A 17 38.69 -40.96 -10.59
N PRO A 18 38.62 -40.55 -9.31
CA PRO A 18 37.37 -40.09 -8.72
C PRO A 18 37.01 -38.69 -9.24
N VAL A 19 35.77 -38.55 -9.71
CA VAL A 19 35.14 -37.26 -10.00
C VAL A 19 35.08 -36.47 -8.69
N ARG A 20 35.85 -35.38 -8.60
CA ARG A 20 35.71 -34.38 -7.54
C ARG A 20 34.52 -33.50 -7.89
N ASP A 21 33.59 -33.39 -6.96
CA ASP A 21 32.50 -32.42 -6.96
C ASP A 21 33.05 -31.01 -7.18
N GLN A 22 32.75 -30.42 -8.34
CA GLN A 22 32.82 -28.98 -8.53
C GLN A 22 31.50 -28.38 -8.08
N VAL A 23 31.40 -28.08 -6.78
CA VAL A 23 30.46 -27.07 -6.30
C VAL A 23 30.99 -25.75 -6.84
N GLY A 24 30.32 -25.22 -7.86
CA GLY A 24 30.64 -23.91 -8.43
C GLY A 24 30.59 -22.85 -7.33
N ALA A 25 31.73 -22.23 -7.06
CA ALA A 25 31.78 -21.01 -6.27
C ALA A 25 31.04 -19.94 -7.09
N ALA A 26 29.98 -19.37 -6.51
CA ALA A 26 29.31 -18.20 -7.08
C ALA A 26 30.36 -17.10 -7.30
N GLU A 27 30.31 -16.47 -8.48
CA GLU A 27 31.20 -15.34 -8.77
C GLU A 27 30.95 -14.20 -7.78
N PRO A 28 31.99 -13.46 -7.35
CA PRO A 28 31.87 -12.45 -6.31
C PRO A 28 30.85 -11.34 -6.63
N ASP A 29 30.56 -11.08 -7.90
CA ASP A 29 29.58 -10.08 -8.33
C ASP A 29 28.12 -10.52 -8.05
N ASP A 30 27.81 -11.82 -8.12
CA ASP A 30 26.47 -12.36 -7.80
C ASP A 30 26.14 -12.27 -6.31
N VAL A 31 27.16 -12.31 -5.45
CA VAL A 31 27.00 -12.22 -3.99
C VAL A 31 26.69 -10.78 -3.59
N VAL A 32 27.36 -9.80 -4.20
CA VAL A 32 27.13 -8.38 -3.91
C VAL A 32 25.76 -7.93 -4.40
N GLU A 33 25.34 -8.30 -5.62
CA GLU A 33 23.99 -7.97 -6.11
C GLU A 33 22.89 -8.60 -5.25
N ARG A 34 23.12 -9.81 -4.73
CA ARG A 34 22.17 -10.49 -3.85
C ARG A 34 22.10 -9.84 -2.47
N GLU A 35 23.22 -9.44 -1.90
CA GLU A 35 23.26 -8.71 -0.62
C GLU A 35 22.62 -7.32 -0.73
N GLU A 36 22.83 -6.61 -1.84
CA GLU A 36 22.18 -5.32 -2.10
C GLU A 36 20.67 -5.45 -2.28
N ARG A 37 20.20 -6.48 -3.00
CA ARG A 37 18.78 -6.82 -3.12
C ARG A 37 18.17 -7.18 -1.77
N GLU A 38 18.84 -8.00 -0.96
CA GLU A 38 18.37 -8.36 0.39
C GLU A 38 18.35 -7.16 1.34
N HIS A 39 19.36 -6.29 1.28
CA HIS A 39 19.40 -5.06 2.06
C HIS A 39 18.29 -4.09 1.63
N HIS A 40 18.00 -4.00 0.33
CA HIS A 40 16.88 -3.21 -0.22
C HIS A 40 15.52 -3.75 0.23
N VAL A 41 15.32 -5.08 0.21
CA VAL A 41 14.10 -5.75 0.70
C VAL A 41 13.90 -5.57 2.21
N ARG A 42 14.98 -5.58 3.01
CA ARG A 42 14.89 -5.26 4.46
C ARG A 42 14.48 -3.81 4.69
N ARG A 43 15.06 -2.87 3.95
CA ARG A 43 14.73 -1.43 4.04
C ARG A 43 13.27 -1.15 3.61
N LEU A 44 12.75 -1.90 2.63
CA LEU A 44 11.34 -1.90 2.21
C LEU A 44 10.39 -2.34 3.33
N ARG A 45 10.72 -3.42 4.05
CA ARG A 45 9.92 -3.90 5.20
C ARG A 45 9.83 -2.87 6.32
N ASP A 46 10.92 -2.17 6.62
CA ASP A 46 10.95 -1.17 7.70
C ASP A 46 10.15 0.10 7.36
N LEU A 47 10.05 0.46 6.08
CA LEU A 47 9.31 1.65 5.60
C LEU A 47 7.79 1.40 5.43
N GLN A 48 7.36 0.16 5.22
CA GLN A 48 5.94 -0.24 5.17
C GLN A 48 5.38 -0.68 6.53
N CYS A 49 6.22 -0.77 7.56
CA CYS A 49 5.89 -1.29 8.90
C CYS A 49 4.81 -0.53 9.70
N PRO A 50 4.34 0.70 9.35
CA PRO A 50 3.13 1.24 9.97
C PRO A 50 1.83 0.61 9.44
N LEU A 51 1.80 0.10 8.20
CA LEU A 51 0.55 -0.28 7.51
C LEU A 51 0.21 -1.79 7.64
N ASP A 52 1.19 -2.63 7.96
CA ASP A 52 1.03 -4.11 7.98
C ASP A 52 1.00 -4.71 9.40
N ARG A 53 0.79 -3.92 10.47
CA ARG A 53 0.71 -4.49 11.82
C ARG A 53 -0.56 -5.31 11.99
N PRO A 54 -0.48 -6.62 12.33
CA PRO A 54 -1.65 -7.33 12.81
C PRO A 54 -2.14 -6.66 14.10
N LEU A 55 -3.40 -6.21 14.09
CA LEU A 55 -4.08 -5.78 15.30
C LEU A 55 -4.03 -6.94 16.31
N ASN A 56 -3.55 -6.66 17.52
CA ASN A 56 -3.66 -7.57 18.65
C ASN A 56 -5.14 -7.92 18.84
N VAL A 57 -5.57 -9.08 18.34
CA VAL A 57 -6.87 -9.64 18.67
C VAL A 57 -6.80 -10.08 20.12
N ALA A 58 -7.26 -9.22 21.04
CA ALA A 58 -7.47 -9.64 22.41
C ALA A 58 -8.38 -10.88 22.42
N PRO A 59 -8.08 -11.91 23.25
CA PRO A 59 -8.87 -13.13 23.27
C PRO A 59 -10.33 -12.81 23.58
N ARG A 60 -11.26 -13.40 22.81
CA ARG A 60 -12.71 -13.30 23.00
C ARG A 60 -13.03 -13.56 24.48
N ARG A 61 -13.33 -12.51 25.24
CA ARG A 61 -13.96 -12.66 26.55
C ARG A 61 -15.38 -13.14 26.30
N GLN A 62 -15.73 -14.24 26.96
CA GLN A 62 -17.10 -14.76 27.02
C GLN A 62 -18.05 -13.63 27.44
N ARG A 63 -19.20 -13.54 26.76
CA ARG A 63 -20.27 -12.61 27.14
C ARG A 63 -20.69 -12.89 28.59
N PRO A 64 -20.76 -11.90 29.49
CA PRO A 64 -21.40 -12.09 30.77
C PRO A 64 -22.89 -12.35 30.55
N GLY A 65 -23.45 -13.30 31.28
CA GLY A 65 -24.90 -13.54 31.30
C GLY A 65 -25.66 -12.35 31.88
N PRO A 66 -26.99 -12.28 31.65
CA PRO A 66 -27.81 -11.18 32.12
C PRO A 66 -27.96 -11.26 33.65
N GLY A 67 -27.05 -10.64 34.39
CA GLY A 67 -27.09 -10.63 35.86
C GLY A 67 -25.90 -9.98 36.58
N GLU A 68 -24.75 -9.78 35.93
CA GLU A 68 -23.55 -9.24 36.60
C GLU A 68 -23.16 -7.84 36.11
N VAL A 69 -23.98 -6.84 36.42
CA VAL A 69 -23.52 -5.43 36.40
C VAL A 69 -24.02 -4.73 37.66
N GLN A 70 -23.46 -5.09 38.81
CA GLN A 70 -23.45 -4.24 39.99
C GLN A 70 -22.15 -4.45 40.77
N ARG A 71 -21.45 -3.33 41.03
CA ARG A 71 -20.21 -3.15 41.81
C ARG A 71 -18.89 -3.31 41.06
N GLN A 72 -18.48 -2.23 40.39
CA GLN A 72 -17.11 -1.70 40.59
C GLN A 72 -17.06 -0.20 40.31
N VAL A 73 -17.54 0.58 41.28
CA VAL A 73 -17.23 2.02 41.39
C VAL A 73 -15.91 2.13 42.14
N ARG A 74 -14.80 2.38 41.43
CA ARG A 74 -13.58 2.91 42.05
C ARG A 74 -13.54 4.43 41.88
N ARG A 75 -13.66 5.12 43.02
CA ARG A 75 -13.50 6.56 43.19
C ARG A 75 -12.11 7.01 42.72
N ARG A 76 -12.05 8.09 41.94
CA ARG A 76 -10.88 8.98 41.82
C ARG A 76 -11.31 10.43 42.13
N PRO A 77 -10.40 11.29 42.63
CA PRO A 77 -10.76 12.51 43.35
C PRO A 77 -11.21 13.64 42.42
N ARG A 78 -12.08 14.51 42.98
CA ARG A 78 -12.53 15.78 42.40
C ARG A 78 -11.34 16.70 42.09
N GLY A 79 -11.22 17.11 40.83
CA GLY A 79 -10.37 18.21 40.37
C GLY A 79 -11.11 19.03 39.31
N GLN A 80 -11.57 20.21 39.73
CA GLN A 80 -11.97 21.42 39.00
C GLN A 80 -12.61 21.31 37.59
N ARG A 81 -13.87 21.73 37.53
CA ARG A 81 -14.57 22.18 36.33
C ARG A 81 -13.88 23.43 35.78
N GLN A 82 -13.56 23.44 34.49
CA GLN A 82 -13.57 24.67 33.70
C GLN A 82 -14.59 24.50 32.58
N ALA A 83 -15.61 25.36 32.63
CA ALA A 83 -16.51 25.60 31.52
C ALA A 83 -15.76 26.47 30.51
N GLY A 84 -15.41 25.90 29.36
CA GLY A 84 -14.86 26.62 28.21
C GLY A 84 -15.99 27.01 27.28
N ARG A 85 -16.40 28.27 27.37
CA ARG A 85 -17.31 28.99 26.46
C ARG A 85 -16.66 29.04 25.07
N ALA A 86 -17.41 28.75 24.01
CA ALA A 86 -16.98 29.03 22.64
C ALA A 86 -16.79 30.55 22.44
N PRO A 87 -15.72 31.00 21.76
CA PRO A 87 -15.68 32.36 21.24
C PRO A 87 -16.11 32.36 19.76
N GLU A 88 -17.22 33.04 19.49
CA GLU A 88 -17.42 33.70 18.22
C GLU A 88 -16.55 34.97 18.14
N HIS A 89 -16.18 35.31 16.90
CA HIS A 89 -15.58 36.56 16.40
C HIS A 89 -14.05 36.66 16.29
N GLY A 90 -13.59 37.04 15.09
CA GLY A 90 -12.39 37.86 14.94
C GLY A 90 -11.59 37.62 13.67
N LEU A 91 -11.86 38.41 12.63
CA LEU A 91 -11.00 38.62 11.47
C LEU A 91 -9.61 39.14 11.89
N GLY A 92 -8.55 38.65 11.22
CA GLY A 92 -7.31 39.41 10.98
C GLY A 92 -6.11 39.17 11.92
N GLY A 93 -5.08 38.49 11.41
CA GLY A 93 -3.72 38.51 11.96
C GLY A 93 -2.82 37.42 11.35
N PRO A 94 -1.70 37.76 10.68
CA PRO A 94 -0.84 36.76 10.06
C PRO A 94 0.17 36.19 11.08
N GLY A 95 0.40 34.88 10.97
CA GLY A 95 1.67 34.27 11.34
C GLY A 95 1.83 33.83 12.79
N VAL A 96 1.45 32.58 13.07
CA VAL A 96 2.40 31.58 13.60
C VAL A 96 2.03 30.24 12.96
N ALA A 97 2.76 29.83 11.92
CA ALA A 97 2.65 28.47 11.40
C ALA A 97 3.13 27.52 12.50
N ALA A 98 2.21 26.67 13.00
CA ALA A 98 2.56 25.57 13.87
C ALA A 98 3.48 24.62 13.07
N GLN A 99 4.78 24.73 13.27
CA GLN A 99 5.75 23.76 12.78
C GLN A 99 5.64 22.50 13.63
N GLY A 100 4.70 21.64 13.25
CA GLY A 100 4.62 20.26 13.70
C GLY A 100 5.69 19.42 13.00
N VAL A 101 6.59 18.83 13.79
CA VAL A 101 7.57 17.85 13.31
C VAL A 101 6.85 16.51 13.15
N GLY A 102 6.46 16.18 11.92
CA GLY A 102 5.92 14.87 11.53
C GLY A 102 5.33 14.92 10.12
N VAL A 103 6.04 14.35 9.13
CA VAL A 103 5.61 14.05 7.73
C VAL A 103 4.48 14.95 7.17
N ARG A 104 4.73 16.18 6.72
CA ARG A 104 5.35 16.65 5.46
C ARG A 104 4.50 16.40 4.20
N ASP A 105 3.95 17.50 3.66
CA ASP A 105 3.50 17.78 2.28
C ASP A 105 3.38 16.55 1.35
N LEU A 106 2.20 16.35 0.75
CA LEU A 106 1.96 15.31 -0.26
C LEU A 106 3.07 15.28 -1.33
N ALA A 107 3.58 16.44 -1.73
CA ALA A 107 4.69 16.53 -2.68
C ALA A 107 5.95 15.83 -2.15
N GLN A 108 6.27 16.01 -0.88
CA GLN A 108 7.40 15.34 -0.24
C GLN A 108 7.17 13.84 -0.06
N PHE A 109 5.95 13.42 0.27
CA PHE A 109 5.63 11.99 0.28
C PHE A 109 5.87 11.40 -1.11
N ALA A 110 5.19 11.94 -2.13
CA ALA A 110 5.19 11.43 -3.50
C ALA A 110 6.58 11.39 -4.13
N THR A 111 7.40 12.42 -3.92
CA THR A 111 8.74 12.54 -4.51
C THR A 111 9.83 11.79 -3.76
N ASN A 112 9.54 11.23 -2.57
CA ASN A 112 10.52 10.51 -1.78
C ASN A 112 10.31 9.00 -1.84
N ILE A 113 9.50 8.42 -0.95
CA ILE A 113 9.42 6.96 -0.81
C ILE A 113 8.83 6.30 -2.07
N PRO A 114 7.69 6.75 -2.64
CA PRO A 114 7.18 6.16 -3.87
C PRO A 114 8.21 6.23 -5.00
N SER A 115 8.75 7.41 -5.31
CA SER A 115 9.72 7.58 -6.41
C SER A 115 11.01 6.77 -6.26
N ARG A 116 11.50 6.56 -5.04
CA ARG A 116 12.79 5.89 -4.81
C ARG A 116 12.66 4.39 -4.57
N VAL A 117 11.52 3.94 -4.10
CA VAL A 117 11.38 2.61 -3.51
C VAL A 117 10.22 1.82 -4.12
N MET A 118 9.05 2.45 -4.31
CA MET A 118 7.84 1.74 -4.74
C MET A 118 7.69 1.71 -6.26
N ILE A 119 7.97 2.83 -6.93
CA ILE A 119 7.81 3.00 -8.37
C ILE A 119 8.84 2.22 -9.18
N PRO A 120 10.16 2.24 -8.86
CA PRO A 120 11.15 1.60 -9.73
C PRO A 120 10.86 0.12 -10.04
N PRO A 121 10.47 -0.73 -9.07
CA PRO A 121 10.05 -2.11 -9.35
C PRO A 121 8.83 -2.20 -10.28
N LEU A 122 7.87 -1.26 -10.18
CA LEU A 122 6.68 -1.27 -11.03
C LEU A 122 6.97 -0.84 -12.47
N LEU A 123 8.09 -0.16 -12.72
CA LEU A 123 8.56 0.18 -14.06
C LEU A 123 9.35 -0.96 -14.72
N ASP A 124 9.92 -1.86 -13.91
CA ASP A 124 10.64 -3.05 -14.36
C ASP A 124 9.69 -4.07 -14.98
N GLU A 125 9.94 -4.43 -16.24
CA GLU A 125 9.16 -5.44 -16.97
C GLU A 125 9.18 -6.82 -16.30
N GLN A 126 10.26 -7.17 -15.59
CA GLN A 126 10.37 -8.48 -14.93
C GLN A 126 9.31 -8.69 -13.85
N VAL A 127 8.88 -7.62 -13.16
CA VAL A 127 7.79 -7.71 -12.18
C VAL A 127 6.48 -8.15 -12.86
N TRP A 128 6.21 -7.64 -14.06
CA TRP A 128 4.98 -7.95 -14.80
C TRP A 128 4.96 -9.34 -15.43
N ARG A 129 6.14 -9.97 -15.57
CA ARG A 129 6.30 -11.36 -16.02
C ARG A 129 6.20 -12.37 -14.86
N HIS A 130 6.01 -11.91 -13.63
CA HIS A 130 5.94 -12.79 -12.47
C HIS A 130 4.67 -13.66 -12.49
N PRO A 131 4.73 -14.97 -12.19
CA PRO A 131 3.57 -15.88 -12.22
C PRO A 131 2.38 -15.49 -11.34
N LEU A 132 2.61 -14.68 -10.29
CA LEU A 132 1.54 -14.12 -9.44
C LEU A 132 0.83 -12.90 -10.05
N ILE A 133 1.42 -12.23 -11.05
CA ILE A 133 0.91 -10.99 -11.64
C ILE A 133 0.38 -11.25 -13.06
N THR A 134 1.16 -11.93 -13.90
CA THR A 134 0.85 -12.14 -15.31
C THR A 134 -0.55 -12.71 -15.59
N PRO A 135 -1.10 -13.66 -14.80
CA PRO A 135 -2.45 -14.18 -15.05
C PRO A 135 -3.59 -13.17 -14.83
N HIS A 136 -3.32 -12.06 -14.15
CA HIS A 136 -4.33 -11.10 -13.69
C HIS A 136 -4.15 -9.70 -14.29
N ALA A 137 -2.95 -9.37 -14.76
CA ALA A 137 -2.67 -8.07 -15.35
C ALA A 137 -3.13 -8.05 -16.81
N ASP A 138 -3.98 -7.09 -17.17
CA ASP A 138 -4.23 -6.81 -18.59
C ASP A 138 -3.00 -6.15 -19.24
N GLU A 139 -2.99 -6.18 -20.58
CA GLU A 139 -1.89 -5.67 -21.40
C GLU A 139 -1.59 -4.18 -21.15
N ARG A 140 -2.58 -3.40 -20.67
CA ARG A 140 -2.48 -1.96 -20.51
C ARG A 140 -2.08 -1.52 -19.11
N LEU A 141 -2.20 -2.38 -18.10
CA LEU A 141 -1.99 -2.01 -16.70
C LEU A 141 -0.58 -1.46 -16.47
N ARG A 142 0.44 -2.14 -16.97
CA ARG A 142 1.82 -1.65 -16.89
C ARG A 142 1.97 -0.31 -17.60
N GLU A 143 1.44 -0.18 -18.82
CA GLU A 143 1.55 1.03 -19.63
C GLU A 143 0.93 2.23 -18.91
N ASP A 144 -0.25 2.05 -18.32
CA ASP A 144 -0.94 3.09 -17.57
C ASP A 144 -0.20 3.46 -16.29
N ILE A 145 0.40 2.49 -15.58
CA ILE A 145 1.25 2.75 -14.42
C ILE A 145 2.51 3.53 -14.81
N CYS A 146 3.18 3.14 -15.90
CA CYS A 146 4.33 3.87 -16.43
C CYS A 146 3.95 5.31 -16.83
N PHE A 147 2.79 5.47 -17.49
CA PHE A 147 2.25 6.78 -17.82
C PHE A 147 2.05 7.63 -16.57
N LEU A 148 1.34 7.10 -15.56
CA LEU A 148 1.02 7.81 -14.33
C LEU A 148 2.27 8.15 -13.51
N ALA A 149 3.32 7.32 -13.57
CA ALA A 149 4.60 7.63 -12.93
C ALA A 149 5.23 8.90 -13.55
N GLY A 150 5.08 9.09 -14.86
CA GLY A 150 5.44 10.33 -15.55
C GLY A 150 4.53 11.52 -15.24
N GLN A 151 3.35 11.30 -14.66
CA GLN A 151 2.38 12.34 -14.32
C GLN A 151 2.46 12.82 -12.87
N ILE A 152 3.41 12.35 -12.06
CA ILE A 152 3.48 12.73 -10.64
C ILE A 152 3.53 14.25 -10.44
N ASN A 153 4.40 14.96 -11.17
CA ASN A 153 4.50 16.41 -11.06
C ASN A 153 3.26 17.12 -11.63
N PRO A 154 2.76 16.80 -12.84
CA PRO A 154 1.48 17.35 -13.32
C PRO A 154 0.30 17.18 -12.35
N ILE A 155 0.19 16.01 -11.69
CA ILE A 155 -0.85 15.77 -10.70
C ILE A 155 -0.65 16.65 -9.47
N LEU A 156 0.59 16.76 -8.95
CA LEU A 156 0.89 17.66 -7.83
C LEU A 156 0.53 19.12 -8.16
N ASP A 157 0.91 19.60 -9.35
CA ASP A 157 0.59 20.95 -9.81
C ASP A 157 -0.93 21.17 -9.90
N ALA A 158 -1.68 20.17 -10.36
CA ALA A 158 -3.14 20.22 -10.41
C ALA A 158 -3.76 20.30 -9.02
N LEU A 159 -3.28 19.50 -8.06
CA LEU A 159 -3.74 19.54 -6.67
C LEU A 159 -3.42 20.87 -5.98
N GLU A 160 -2.29 21.50 -6.30
CA GLU A 160 -1.93 22.81 -5.75
C GLU A 160 -2.88 23.93 -6.21
N ARG A 161 -3.47 23.82 -7.41
CA ARG A 161 -4.44 24.80 -7.94
C ARG A 161 -5.84 24.68 -7.34
N LEU A 162 -6.16 23.56 -6.67
CA LEU A 162 -7.47 23.36 -6.07
C LEU A 162 -7.61 24.10 -4.73
N PRO A 163 -8.84 24.40 -4.26
CA PRO A 163 -9.05 24.87 -2.90
C PRO A 163 -8.52 23.86 -1.87
N HIS A 164 -7.77 24.33 -0.87
CA HIS A 164 -7.26 23.49 0.21
C HIS A 164 -8.13 23.56 1.46
N THR A 165 -8.33 22.41 2.10
CA THR A 165 -9.07 22.25 3.36
C THR A 165 -8.19 21.59 4.40
N GLY A 166 -8.62 21.57 5.67
CA GLY A 166 -8.02 20.68 6.65
C GLY A 166 -8.36 19.23 6.30
N VAL A 167 -7.34 18.43 6.02
CA VAL A 167 -7.49 17.00 5.72
C VAL A 167 -7.07 16.17 6.94
N HIS A 168 -7.69 15.01 7.11
CA HIS A 168 -7.29 14.00 8.08
C HIS A 168 -5.91 13.45 7.73
N GLY A 169 -5.65 13.29 6.43
CA GLY A 169 -4.39 12.73 5.96
C GLY A 169 -4.34 11.21 6.06
N ASP A 170 -5.37 10.54 6.56
CA ASP A 170 -5.54 9.07 6.53
C ASP A 170 -6.99 8.66 6.83
N ALA A 171 -7.95 9.22 6.11
CA ALA A 171 -9.39 8.96 6.35
C ALA A 171 -9.87 7.58 5.85
N SER A 172 -9.06 6.53 6.04
CA SER A 172 -9.47 5.16 5.76
C SER A 172 -10.62 4.74 6.70
N PRO A 173 -11.52 3.83 6.28
CA PRO A 173 -12.63 3.37 7.15
C PRO A 173 -12.18 2.81 8.51
N GLN A 174 -10.93 2.39 8.65
CA GLN A 174 -10.30 1.90 9.87
C GLN A 174 -10.14 3.00 10.92
N ASN A 175 -9.99 4.25 10.48
CA ASN A 175 -9.84 5.43 11.32
C ASN A 175 -11.15 6.16 11.60
N LEU A 176 -12.29 5.56 11.22
CA LEU A 176 -13.64 6.09 11.45
C LEU A 176 -14.39 5.16 12.41
N LEU A 177 -14.53 5.59 13.66
CA LEU A 177 -15.26 4.84 14.68
C LEU A 177 -16.77 5.06 14.51
N VAL A 178 -17.51 3.96 14.45
CA VAL A 178 -18.98 3.95 14.49
C VAL A 178 -19.43 3.95 15.95
N PRO A 179 -20.22 4.95 16.39
CA PRO A 179 -20.76 4.96 17.74
C PRO A 179 -21.61 3.72 18.03
N ALA A 180 -21.46 3.18 19.25
CA ALA A 180 -22.21 2.00 19.68
C ALA A 180 -23.71 2.25 19.85
N ASP A 181 -24.12 3.51 19.97
CA ASP A 181 -25.53 3.92 20.03
C ASP A 181 -26.21 3.95 18.65
N GLY A 182 -25.46 3.67 17.58
CA GLY A 182 -25.97 3.62 16.21
C GLY A 182 -26.24 5.00 15.61
N SER A 183 -25.74 6.08 16.22
CA SER A 183 -25.77 7.40 15.59
C SER A 183 -24.98 7.38 14.28
N ALA A 184 -25.45 8.17 13.30
CA ALA A 184 -24.83 8.25 11.98
C ALA A 184 -23.52 9.07 11.96
N GLU A 185 -23.10 9.61 13.11
CA GLU A 185 -21.92 10.47 13.24
C GLU A 185 -20.67 9.61 13.48
N PHE A 186 -19.74 9.60 12.53
CA PHE A 186 -18.46 8.93 12.72
C PHE A 186 -17.52 9.77 13.59
N VAL A 187 -16.73 9.11 14.43
CA VAL A 187 -15.61 9.74 15.15
C VAL A 187 -14.31 9.39 14.44
N ALA A 188 -13.69 10.37 13.77
CA ALA A 188 -12.38 10.22 13.16
C ALA A 188 -11.26 10.22 14.21
N VAL A 189 -10.32 9.28 14.10
CA VAL A 189 -9.19 9.08 15.02
C VAL A 189 -7.88 8.95 14.26
N ASP A 190 -6.75 9.03 14.97
CA ASP A 190 -5.40 9.00 14.37
C ASP A 190 -5.12 10.19 13.42
N TRP A 191 -5.31 11.40 13.95
CA TRP A 191 -5.08 12.67 13.27
C TRP A 191 -3.59 13.02 13.08
N SER A 192 -2.68 12.06 13.20
CA SER A 192 -1.25 12.36 13.20
C SER A 192 -0.73 12.86 11.84
N TRP A 193 -1.48 12.65 10.76
CA TRP A 193 -1.12 13.02 9.38
C TRP A 193 -1.90 14.22 8.85
N ASN A 194 -2.56 14.97 9.74
CA ASN A 194 -3.42 16.06 9.32
C ASN A 194 -2.61 17.24 8.74
N SER A 195 -3.07 17.80 7.62
CA SER A 195 -2.44 18.96 6.99
C SER A 195 -3.47 19.75 6.18
N PRO A 196 -3.14 20.96 5.69
CA PRO A 196 -3.83 21.50 4.52
C PRO A 196 -3.62 20.55 3.33
N GLY A 197 -4.67 20.35 2.53
CA GLY A 197 -4.60 19.55 1.31
C GLY A 197 -5.76 19.86 0.37
N ALA A 198 -5.62 19.52 -0.91
CA ALA A 198 -6.66 19.74 -1.91
C ALA A 198 -8.01 19.13 -1.50
N ILE A 199 -9.10 19.84 -1.76
CA ILE A 199 -10.45 19.30 -1.57
C ILE A 199 -10.59 17.95 -2.29
N GLY A 200 -11.09 16.93 -1.57
CA GLY A 200 -11.20 15.56 -2.07
C GLY A 200 -10.03 14.64 -1.71
N PHE A 201 -8.94 15.16 -1.15
CA PHE A 201 -7.73 14.39 -0.79
C PHE A 201 -8.02 13.09 -0.01
N ASP A 202 -8.86 13.18 1.02
CA ASP A 202 -9.16 12.06 1.92
C ASP A 202 -10.08 11.00 1.29
N LEU A 203 -10.82 11.34 0.23
CA LEU A 203 -11.74 10.42 -0.44
C LEU A 203 -11.02 9.22 -1.06
N GLY A 204 -9.75 9.42 -1.43
CA GLY A 204 -8.86 8.35 -1.86
C GLY A 204 -8.77 7.23 -0.82
N GLN A 205 -8.42 7.58 0.42
CA GLN A 205 -8.30 6.59 1.49
C GLN A 205 -9.62 5.98 1.90
N LEU A 206 -10.70 6.78 1.87
CA LEU A 206 -12.04 6.28 2.16
C LEU A 206 -12.43 5.15 1.18
N LEU A 207 -12.11 5.31 -0.11
CA LEU A 207 -12.34 4.30 -1.14
C LEU A 207 -11.49 3.04 -0.91
N VAL A 208 -10.17 3.19 -0.78
CA VAL A 208 -9.25 2.04 -0.91
C VAL A 208 -8.80 1.42 0.41
N GLY A 209 -9.05 2.08 1.55
CA GLY A 209 -8.48 1.66 2.84
C GLY A 209 -8.73 0.19 3.17
N ARG A 210 -9.98 -0.28 3.01
CA ARG A 210 -10.33 -1.69 3.26
C ARG A 210 -9.80 -2.65 2.20
N ALA A 211 -9.68 -2.22 0.96
CA ALA A 211 -9.11 -3.03 -0.10
C ALA A 211 -7.58 -3.17 0.06
N HIS A 212 -6.93 -2.15 0.64
CA HIS A 212 -5.52 -2.23 0.99
C HIS A 212 -5.23 -3.26 2.07
N ASP A 213 -6.09 -3.34 3.09
CA ASP A 213 -5.99 -4.33 4.17
C ASP A 213 -6.50 -5.73 3.77
N GLY A 214 -6.94 -5.93 2.52
CA GLY A 214 -7.50 -7.20 2.05
C GLY A 214 -8.87 -7.55 2.63
N LEU A 215 -9.56 -6.57 3.24
CA LEU A 215 -10.88 -6.73 3.84
C LEU A 215 -12.04 -6.41 2.87
N LEU A 216 -11.73 -5.78 1.73
CA LEU A 216 -12.67 -5.51 0.66
C LEU A 216 -12.10 -6.02 -0.69
N PRO A 217 -12.84 -6.85 -1.44
CA PRO A 217 -12.49 -7.21 -2.80
C PRO A 217 -12.42 -5.97 -3.70
N ALA A 218 -11.44 -5.92 -4.61
CA ALA A 218 -11.29 -4.82 -5.56
C ALA A 218 -12.50 -4.69 -6.51
N ALA A 219 -13.21 -5.79 -6.75
CA ALA A 219 -14.44 -5.81 -7.55
C ALA A 219 -15.58 -4.98 -6.94
N ASP A 220 -15.54 -4.69 -5.63
CA ASP A 220 -16.57 -3.91 -4.93
C ASP A 220 -16.26 -2.41 -4.92
N LEU A 221 -15.04 -2.01 -5.32
CA LEU A 221 -14.64 -0.60 -5.37
C LEU A 221 -15.53 0.29 -6.25
N PRO A 222 -16.06 -0.15 -7.41
CA PRO A 222 -17.01 0.65 -8.19
C PRO A 222 -18.23 1.10 -7.38
N ALA A 223 -18.82 0.21 -6.57
CA ALA A 223 -19.99 0.54 -5.76
C ALA A 223 -19.63 1.49 -4.61
N VAL A 224 -18.44 1.32 -3.99
CA VAL A 224 -17.94 2.25 -2.96
C VAL A 224 -17.66 3.61 -3.56
N HIS A 225 -17.04 3.66 -4.75
CA HIS A 225 -16.79 4.88 -5.49
C HIS A 225 -18.10 5.61 -5.80
N GLU A 226 -19.10 4.92 -6.33
CA GLU A 226 -20.44 5.49 -6.58
C GLU A 226 -21.04 6.09 -5.30
N ALA A 227 -21.00 5.36 -4.18
CA ALA A 227 -21.49 5.87 -2.90
C ALA A 227 -20.74 7.13 -2.42
N ILE A 228 -19.42 7.20 -2.63
CA ILE A 228 -18.60 8.39 -2.32
C ILE A 228 -18.99 9.55 -3.24
N THR A 229 -19.07 9.31 -4.55
CA THR A 229 -19.39 10.35 -5.52
C THR A 229 -20.81 10.90 -5.32
N ASP A 230 -21.76 10.04 -4.99
CA ASP A 230 -23.14 10.43 -4.70
C ASP A 230 -23.24 11.21 -3.39
N GLY A 231 -22.55 10.75 -2.35
CA GLY A 231 -22.56 11.39 -1.03
C GLY A 231 -21.94 12.80 -1.03
N TYR A 232 -20.87 13.00 -1.81
CA TYR A 232 -20.23 14.32 -1.95
C TYR A 232 -20.84 15.15 -3.09
N GLY A 233 -21.50 14.52 -4.07
CA GLY A 233 -22.18 15.20 -5.17
C GLY A 233 -21.33 16.27 -5.85
N SER A 234 -21.92 17.44 -6.09
CA SER A 234 -21.28 18.53 -6.83
C SER A 234 -20.12 19.23 -6.11
N VAL A 235 -19.93 19.00 -4.79
CA VAL A 235 -18.80 19.60 -4.07
C VAL A 235 -17.50 18.81 -4.28
N MET A 236 -17.60 17.56 -4.75
CA MET A 236 -16.45 16.74 -5.08
C MET A 236 -15.65 17.38 -6.22
N LYS A 237 -14.32 17.46 -6.04
CA LYS A 237 -13.40 17.75 -7.13
C LYS A 237 -12.71 16.44 -7.50
N HIS A 238 -13.11 15.90 -8.65
CA HIS A 238 -12.59 14.61 -9.14
C HIS A 238 -11.07 14.59 -9.16
N ASP A 239 -10.43 15.64 -9.65
CA ASP A 239 -8.96 15.72 -9.70
C ASP A 239 -8.32 15.70 -8.31
N GLY A 240 -8.96 16.34 -7.33
CA GLY A 240 -8.54 16.31 -5.92
C GLY A 240 -8.57 14.92 -5.32
N TYR A 241 -9.63 14.17 -5.63
CA TYR A 241 -9.82 12.79 -5.19
C TYR A 241 -8.90 11.81 -5.93
N ALA A 242 -9.03 11.71 -7.25
CA ALA A 242 -8.28 10.76 -8.05
C ALA A 242 -6.78 11.08 -8.08
N GLY A 243 -6.38 12.35 -8.08
CA GLY A 243 -4.97 12.76 -8.01
C GLY A 243 -4.31 12.36 -6.70
N ALA A 244 -4.94 12.67 -5.56
CA ALA A 244 -4.43 12.26 -4.25
C ALA A 244 -4.39 10.74 -4.11
N LEU A 245 -5.40 10.04 -4.63
CA LEU A 245 -5.45 8.57 -4.66
C LEU A 245 -4.28 7.96 -5.43
N VAL A 246 -3.97 8.48 -6.62
CA VAL A 246 -2.82 8.01 -7.42
C VAL A 246 -1.52 8.22 -6.65
N LEU A 247 -1.27 9.45 -6.18
CA LEU A 247 -0.02 9.80 -5.53
C LEU A 247 0.23 9.00 -4.24
N ARG A 248 -0.85 8.63 -3.55
CA ARG A 248 -0.75 7.96 -2.25
C ARG A 248 -0.85 6.45 -2.30
N SER A 249 -1.70 5.90 -3.16
CA SER A 249 -2.18 4.51 -3.03
C SER A 249 -1.94 3.63 -4.23
N LEU A 250 -1.72 4.18 -5.42
CA LEU A 250 -1.43 3.36 -6.60
C LEU A 250 -0.10 2.60 -6.43
N TRP A 251 0.92 3.27 -5.92
CA TRP A 251 2.29 2.75 -5.85
C TRP A 251 2.47 1.61 -4.84
N THR A 252 1.53 1.44 -3.92
CA THR A 252 1.52 0.32 -2.97
C THR A 252 0.54 -0.78 -3.38
N ALA A 253 -0.24 -0.59 -4.45
CA ALA A 253 -1.27 -1.55 -4.87
C ALA A 253 -0.70 -2.92 -5.22
N ILE A 254 0.52 -2.99 -5.78
CA ILE A 254 1.25 -4.25 -5.98
C ILE A 254 2.37 -4.37 -4.94
N PRO A 255 2.25 -5.27 -3.95
CA PRO A 255 3.25 -5.42 -2.90
C PRO A 255 4.44 -6.28 -3.39
N VAL A 256 5.31 -5.68 -4.21
CA VAL A 256 6.44 -6.36 -4.88
C VAL A 256 7.37 -7.11 -3.93
N HIS A 257 7.48 -6.70 -2.67
CA HIS A 257 8.28 -7.39 -1.65
C HIS A 257 7.75 -8.80 -1.31
N ARG A 258 6.46 -9.09 -1.61
CA ARG A 258 5.83 -10.40 -1.42
C ARG A 258 5.96 -11.32 -2.64
N LEU A 259 6.65 -10.88 -3.70
CA LEU A 259 7.00 -11.74 -4.85
C LEU A 259 8.16 -12.70 -4.52
N THR A 260 8.64 -12.71 -3.28
CA THR A 260 9.69 -13.62 -2.83
C THR A 260 9.06 -14.84 -2.16
N GLY A 261 9.39 -16.04 -2.63
CA GLY A 261 8.96 -17.30 -2.03
C GLY A 261 8.11 -18.18 -2.94
N GLU A 262 7.68 -19.32 -2.41
CA GLU A 262 6.78 -20.24 -3.12
C GLU A 262 5.36 -19.67 -3.13
N ALA A 263 4.71 -19.73 -4.30
CA ALA A 263 3.34 -19.30 -4.46
C ALA A 263 2.39 -20.41 -4.00
N ASP A 264 1.70 -20.19 -2.88
CA ASP A 264 0.52 -20.95 -2.50
C ASP A 264 -0.76 -20.32 -3.06
N ASP A 265 -1.91 -20.96 -2.81
CA ASP A 265 -3.20 -20.50 -3.33
C ASP A 265 -3.69 -19.21 -2.65
N GLU A 266 -3.33 -18.99 -1.39
CA GLU A 266 -3.68 -17.77 -0.66
C GLU A 266 -2.95 -16.57 -1.24
N LEU A 267 -1.65 -16.70 -1.50
CA LEU A 267 -0.82 -15.67 -2.11
C LEU A 267 -1.27 -15.38 -3.55
N ARG A 268 -1.66 -16.41 -4.31
CA ARG A 268 -2.27 -16.25 -5.65
C ARG A 268 -3.56 -15.43 -5.58
N ALA A 269 -4.49 -15.79 -4.70
CA ALA A 269 -5.75 -15.06 -4.54
C ALA A 269 -5.52 -13.62 -4.07
N PHE A 270 -4.57 -13.41 -3.15
CA PHE A 270 -4.16 -12.10 -2.71
C PHE A 270 -3.66 -11.26 -3.89
N PHE A 271 -2.71 -11.76 -4.69
CA PHE A 271 -2.19 -11.02 -5.85
C PHE A 271 -3.24 -10.77 -6.93
N ALA A 272 -4.16 -11.71 -7.17
CA ALA A 272 -5.30 -11.47 -8.05
C ALA A 272 -6.09 -10.22 -7.62
N ASN A 273 -6.41 -10.10 -6.33
CA ASN A 273 -7.10 -8.94 -5.78
C ASN A 273 -6.25 -7.67 -5.84
N ARG A 274 -4.94 -7.76 -5.57
CA ARG A 274 -4.00 -6.62 -5.64
C ARG A 274 -3.84 -6.07 -7.06
N VAL A 275 -3.79 -6.95 -8.06
CA VAL A 275 -3.72 -6.55 -9.48
C VAL A 275 -5.04 -5.90 -9.92
N ALA A 276 -6.18 -6.46 -9.52
CA ALA A 276 -7.48 -5.83 -9.77
C ALA A 276 -7.60 -4.44 -9.11
N LEU A 277 -7.11 -4.29 -7.86
CA LEU A 277 -7.02 -2.99 -7.19
C LEU A 277 -6.16 -2.02 -8.00
N ALA A 278 -4.93 -2.41 -8.35
CA ALA A 278 -4.02 -1.56 -9.13
C ALA A 278 -4.64 -1.11 -10.45
N ARG A 279 -5.34 -2.02 -11.14
CA ARG A 279 -6.06 -1.70 -12.37
C ARG A 279 -7.15 -0.67 -12.17
N TYR A 280 -7.96 -0.82 -11.12
CA TYR A 280 -9.01 0.14 -10.80
C TYR A 280 -8.43 1.54 -10.50
N LEU A 281 -7.38 1.62 -9.67
CA LEU A 281 -6.73 2.89 -9.34
C LEU A 281 -6.05 3.54 -10.54
N ALA A 282 -5.37 2.76 -11.38
CA ALA A 282 -4.81 3.25 -12.62
C ALA A 282 -5.90 3.76 -13.57
N GLY A 283 -7.05 3.09 -13.64
CA GLY A 283 -8.22 3.55 -14.41
C GLY A 283 -8.71 4.93 -13.94
N LEU A 284 -8.87 5.13 -12.63
CA LEU A 284 -9.21 6.45 -12.06
C LEU A 284 -8.13 7.49 -12.37
N GLY A 285 -6.86 7.14 -12.22
CA GLY A 285 -5.76 8.05 -12.55
C GLY A 285 -5.74 8.47 -14.03
N ARG A 286 -6.07 7.56 -14.95
CA ARG A 286 -6.16 7.86 -16.39
C ARG A 286 -7.36 8.71 -16.78
N SER A 287 -8.33 8.89 -15.88
CA SER A 287 -9.48 9.78 -16.08
C SER A 287 -9.22 11.23 -15.67
N LEU A 288 -8.04 11.53 -15.11
CA LEU A 288 -7.65 12.90 -14.77
C LEU A 288 -7.46 13.74 -16.04
N ASP A 289 -7.94 14.99 -16.00
CA ASP A 289 -7.72 15.99 -17.03
C ASP A 289 -6.51 16.85 -16.64
N LEU A 290 -5.30 16.43 -17.06
CA LEU A 290 -4.01 17.02 -16.66
C LEU A 290 -3.43 17.95 -17.73
#